data_AF-D8TNL9-F1
#
_entry.id   AF-D8TNL9-F1
#
_cell.length_a   1.000
_cell.length_b   1.000
_cell.length_c   1.000
_cell.angle_alpha   90.00
_cell.angle_beta   90.00
_cell.angle_gamma   90.00
#
_symmetry.space_group_name_H-M   'P 1'
#
loop_
_entity.id
_entity.type
_entity.pdbx_description
1 polymer ?
#
loop_
_entity_poly.entity_id
_entity_poly.type
_entity_poly.pdbx_seq_one_letter_code
_entity_poly.pdbx_strand_id
1 'polypeptide(L)'
;MLAQAKLPTQRAQRISVARCARKLCIACVARPSGNSAPSTSLRSSLDGVKDQMGRPLLLAGATIAPLLLQASSALAKDGEYGLLEGRTVALIHPAVMLFLFGGTLYAGFLGYQWKRARELGEEIRELKKSLPAASPDGERPSSPTDSIIAQKEAERKELLKGEYRDKHWWWGSLLLSSGIGIAIEGCVNTYMRTGRLFPGPHLYAGAAIVGLWAAAAALVPAMQKGDQNARNAHIALNAANLALFAWQLPTGFDIVGKVFQFTSWP
;
A
#
# COMPACT_ATOMS: atom_id res chain seq x y z
N MET A 1 -54.24 -53.98 -17.20
CA MET A 1 -52.78 -53.75 -17.03
C MET A 1 -52.62 -52.26 -16.75
N LEU A 2 -52.48 -51.86 -15.48
CA LEU A 2 -51.19 -51.61 -14.78
C LEU A 2 -50.41 -50.47 -15.48
N ALA A 3 -49.99 -49.36 -14.88
CA ALA A 3 -50.11 -48.81 -13.53
C ALA A 3 -49.74 -47.32 -13.64
N GLN A 4 -50.46 -46.41 -12.97
CA GLN A 4 -49.99 -45.05 -12.73
C GLN A 4 -49.16 -45.04 -11.44
N ALA A 5 -47.86 -44.75 -11.55
CA ALA A 5 -46.98 -44.59 -10.40
C ALA A 5 -46.98 -43.11 -9.95
N LYS A 6 -47.56 -42.86 -8.78
CA LYS A 6 -47.43 -41.61 -8.01
C LYS A 6 -46.01 -41.52 -7.44
N LEU A 7 -45.32 -40.41 -7.70
CA LEU A 7 -44.07 -40.03 -7.03
C LEU A 7 -44.40 -39.33 -5.68
N PRO A 8 -43.74 -39.70 -4.56
CA PRO A 8 -43.98 -39.06 -3.27
C PRO A 8 -43.15 -37.79 -3.07
N THR A 9 -43.83 -36.79 -2.54
CA THR A 9 -43.36 -35.50 -2.03
C THR A 9 -42.29 -35.68 -0.94
N GLN A 10 -41.05 -35.25 -1.18
CA GLN A 10 -40.04 -35.16 -0.11
C GLN A 10 -40.07 -33.80 0.58
N ARG A 11 -40.31 -33.88 1.89
CA ARG A 11 -40.42 -32.83 2.88
C ARG A 11 -39.07 -32.18 3.16
N ALA A 12 -39.02 -30.86 3.12
CA ALA A 12 -37.85 -30.04 3.44
C ALA A 12 -37.30 -30.34 4.86
N GLN A 13 -36.06 -30.83 4.93
CA GLN A 13 -35.29 -30.86 6.17
C GLN A 13 -34.58 -29.51 6.36
N ARG A 14 -35.04 -28.74 7.34
CA ARG A 14 -34.34 -27.56 7.86
C ARG A 14 -33.11 -28.03 8.63
N ILE A 15 -31.91 -27.79 8.10
CA ILE A 15 -30.65 -27.97 8.83
C ILE A 15 -30.47 -26.73 9.73
N SER A 16 -30.62 -26.94 11.03
CA SER A 16 -30.30 -25.97 12.07
C SER A 16 -28.78 -25.93 12.26
N VAL A 17 -28.12 -24.88 11.81
CA VAL A 17 -26.69 -24.64 12.09
C VAL A 17 -26.59 -23.86 13.40
N ALA A 18 -26.26 -24.57 14.47
CA ALA A 18 -25.94 -23.98 15.76
C ALA A 18 -24.66 -23.12 15.66
N ARG A 19 -24.79 -21.82 15.95
CA ARG A 19 -23.64 -20.90 16.06
C ARG A 19 -22.92 -21.18 17.38
N CYS A 20 -21.75 -21.83 17.32
CA CYS A 20 -20.82 -21.90 18.44
C CYS A 20 -20.02 -20.59 18.49
N ALA A 21 -20.39 -19.68 19.39
CA ALA A 21 -19.63 -18.48 19.68
C ALA A 21 -18.40 -18.84 20.55
N ARG A 22 -17.22 -18.94 19.95
CA ARG A 22 -15.96 -18.98 20.71
C ARG A 22 -15.56 -17.54 21.09
N LYS A 23 -15.72 -17.21 22.37
CA LYS A 23 -15.03 -16.08 23.01
C LYS A 23 -13.55 -16.44 23.12
N LEU A 24 -12.69 -15.70 22.43
CA LEU A 24 -11.24 -15.78 22.59
C LEU A 24 -10.86 -14.82 23.73
N CYS A 25 -10.56 -15.34 24.92
CA CYS A 25 -9.96 -14.54 26.01
C CYS A 25 -8.45 -14.51 25.82
N ILE A 26 -7.90 -13.32 25.58
CA ILE A 26 -6.45 -13.06 25.61
C ILE A 26 -6.06 -12.93 27.08
N ALA A 27 -5.33 -13.92 27.61
CA ALA A 27 -4.72 -13.85 28.93
C ALA A 27 -3.30 -13.29 28.78
N CYS A 28 -3.09 -12.07 29.26
CA CYS A 28 -1.78 -11.47 29.46
C CYS A 28 -1.04 -12.22 30.57
N VAL A 29 0.11 -12.83 30.28
CA VAL A 29 1.01 -13.35 31.32
C VAL A 29 2.10 -12.32 31.55
N ALA A 30 1.92 -11.53 32.61
CA ALA A 30 3.01 -10.82 33.28
C ALA A 30 3.66 -11.76 34.29
N ARG A 31 4.99 -11.75 34.39
CA ARG A 31 5.72 -12.38 35.51
C ARG A 31 6.83 -11.46 36.02
N PRO A 32 6.99 -11.28 37.35
CA PRO A 32 7.81 -10.22 37.93
C PRO A 32 9.25 -10.62 38.24
N SER A 33 10.02 -9.55 38.45
CA SER A 33 11.37 -9.40 39.03
C SER A 33 11.61 -10.13 40.36
N GLY A 34 12.85 -10.59 40.58
CA GLY A 34 13.36 -11.05 41.88
C GLY A 34 14.90 -11.15 41.91
N ASN A 35 15.51 -10.34 42.77
CA ASN A 35 16.95 -10.11 43.02
C ASN A 35 17.78 -11.34 43.43
N SER A 36 19.09 -11.31 43.15
CA SER A 36 20.16 -11.46 44.17
C SER A 36 21.56 -11.13 43.60
N ALA A 37 22.26 -10.20 44.26
CA ALA A 37 23.70 -9.93 44.11
C ALA A 37 24.52 -10.96 44.94
N PRO A 38 25.88 -11.00 44.85
CA PRO A 38 26.67 -10.01 45.59
C PRO A 38 27.89 -9.45 44.83
N SER A 39 28.31 -8.29 45.35
CA SER A 39 29.45 -7.45 45.00
C SER A 39 30.80 -8.01 45.46
N THR A 40 31.86 -7.74 44.70
CA THR A 40 33.24 -7.74 45.23
C THR A 40 34.05 -6.59 44.62
N SER A 41 34.44 -5.66 45.51
CA SER A 41 35.63 -4.77 45.54
C SER A 41 36.16 -4.15 44.23
N LEU A 42 36.00 -2.84 43.99
CA LEU A 42 36.85 -1.71 44.44
C LEU A 42 38.29 -1.67 43.87
N ARG A 43 38.57 -0.56 43.16
CA ARG A 43 39.84 0.20 43.10
C ARG A 43 41.03 -0.36 42.31
N SER A 44 41.04 -0.05 41.01
CA SER A 44 42.11 0.60 40.23
C SER A 44 41.57 0.65 38.79
N SER A 45 41.45 1.76 38.08
CA SER A 45 42.48 2.73 37.74
C SER A 45 41.79 4.03 37.34
N LEU A 46 41.78 5.00 38.26
CA LEU A 46 41.51 6.40 37.95
C LEU A 46 42.83 7.09 37.65
N ASP A 47 43.53 6.67 36.60
CA ASP A 47 44.70 7.36 36.09
C ASP A 47 44.70 7.24 34.56
N GLY A 48 44.30 8.32 33.89
CA GLY A 48 44.21 8.38 32.43
C GLY A 48 43.22 9.42 31.88
N VAL A 49 42.52 10.19 32.72
CA VAL A 49 41.60 11.25 32.29
C VAL A 49 42.33 12.60 32.21
N LYS A 50 43.37 12.70 31.37
CA LYS A 50 44.04 13.98 31.12
C LYS A 50 44.66 14.13 29.73
N ASP A 51 43.99 13.60 28.70
CA ASP A 51 44.37 13.88 27.31
C ASP A 51 43.16 13.97 26.35
N GLN A 52 42.11 14.67 26.80
CA GLN A 52 40.86 14.91 26.06
C GLN A 52 40.65 16.41 25.88
N MET A 53 41.53 17.07 25.12
CA MET A 53 41.28 18.44 24.67
C MET A 53 42.03 18.74 23.37
N GLY A 54 41.63 18.07 22.28
CA GLY A 54 42.27 18.31 20.98
C GLY A 54 41.67 17.65 19.73
N ARG A 55 40.58 16.87 19.81
CA ARG A 55 39.95 16.28 18.60
C ARG A 55 38.46 15.96 18.75
N PRO A 56 37.54 16.88 18.40
CA PRO A 56 36.15 16.51 18.12
C PRO A 56 35.77 16.95 16.70
N LEU A 57 36.21 16.22 15.67
CA LEU A 57 35.56 16.32 14.34
C LEU A 57 35.77 15.12 13.39
N LEU A 58 36.43 14.03 13.80
CA LEU A 58 36.74 12.92 12.89
C LEU A 58 36.27 11.54 13.37
N LEU A 59 35.24 11.47 14.21
CA LEU A 59 34.64 10.21 14.66
C LEU A 59 33.13 10.07 14.37
N ALA A 60 32.50 11.09 13.77
CA ALA A 60 31.12 10.97 13.27
C ALA A 60 31.03 10.43 11.82
N GLY A 61 32.16 10.34 11.09
CA GLY A 61 32.19 9.86 9.69
C GLY A 61 32.41 8.35 9.52
N ALA A 62 32.87 7.64 10.56
CA ALA A 62 33.29 6.24 10.43
C ALA A 62 32.14 5.22 10.48
N THR A 63 30.96 5.60 10.96
CA THR A 63 29.78 4.71 10.99
C THR A 63 28.95 4.76 9.70
N ILE A 64 29.24 5.70 8.78
CA ILE A 64 28.58 5.81 7.47
C ILE A 64 29.41 5.09 6.39
N ALA A 65 30.71 4.84 6.62
CA ALA A 65 31.59 4.19 5.66
C ALA A 65 31.17 2.75 5.26
N PRO A 66 30.62 1.89 6.15
CA PRO A 66 30.11 0.58 5.74
C PRO A 66 28.86 0.67 4.86
N LEU A 67 28.14 1.80 4.89
CA LEU A 67 26.89 2.01 4.14
C LEU A 67 27.14 2.36 2.67
N LEU A 68 28.33 2.87 2.32
CA LEU A 68 28.71 3.22 0.94
C LEU A 68 29.66 2.20 0.29
N LEU A 69 30.44 1.43 1.07
CA LEU A 69 31.39 0.44 0.52
C LEU A 69 30.81 -0.96 0.26
N GLN A 70 29.58 -1.28 0.67
CA GLN A 70 28.93 -2.56 0.32
C GLN A 70 28.24 -2.56 -1.06
N ALA A 71 28.41 -1.49 -1.85
CA ALA A 71 27.93 -1.45 -3.23
C ALA A 71 28.70 -2.40 -4.18
N SER A 72 29.81 -3.01 -3.74
CA SER A 72 30.64 -3.90 -4.57
C SER A 72 30.20 -5.37 -4.61
N SER A 73 29.17 -5.79 -3.86
CA SER A 73 28.67 -7.18 -3.92
C SER A 73 27.40 -7.30 -4.75
N ALA A 74 27.46 -6.79 -5.97
CA ALA A 74 26.51 -7.06 -7.06
C ALA A 74 27.24 -7.46 -8.36
N LEU A 75 28.43 -8.06 -8.24
CA LEU A 75 29.02 -8.78 -9.36
C LEU A 75 28.09 -9.97 -9.66
N ALA A 76 27.58 -10.02 -10.89
CA ALA A 76 26.93 -11.20 -11.44
C ALA A 76 27.83 -12.42 -11.19
N LYS A 77 27.20 -13.58 -11.05
CA LYS A 77 27.80 -14.88 -10.76
C LYS A 77 28.54 -15.41 -12.01
N ASP A 78 29.39 -14.56 -12.58
CA ASP A 78 30.24 -14.76 -13.77
C ASP A 78 29.59 -15.58 -14.91
N GLY A 79 28.32 -15.32 -15.22
CA GLY A 79 27.62 -15.93 -16.35
C GLY A 79 26.86 -17.22 -16.04
N GLU A 80 26.73 -17.62 -14.78
CA GLU A 80 26.01 -18.83 -14.35
C GLU A 80 24.51 -18.81 -14.74
N TYR A 81 23.89 -17.62 -14.85
CA TYR A 81 22.47 -17.49 -15.21
C TYR A 81 22.23 -17.04 -16.66
N GLY A 82 23.27 -16.94 -17.50
CA GLY A 82 23.15 -16.66 -18.94
C GLY A 82 22.35 -15.39 -19.28
N LEU A 83 21.25 -15.54 -20.04
CA LEU A 83 20.38 -14.42 -20.49
C LEU A 83 19.75 -13.63 -19.32
N LEU A 84 19.69 -14.21 -18.13
CA LEU A 84 19.17 -13.56 -16.92
C LEU A 84 20.19 -12.60 -16.28
N GLU A 85 21.41 -12.51 -16.82
CA GLU A 85 22.56 -11.84 -16.21
C GLU A 85 23.08 -10.60 -16.97
N GLY A 86 22.18 -9.76 -17.50
CA GLY A 86 22.64 -8.47 -17.99
C GLY A 86 21.62 -7.34 -18.10
N ARG A 87 22.07 -6.22 -18.65
CA ARG A 87 21.37 -4.92 -18.77
C ARG A 87 19.90 -5.02 -19.18
N THR A 88 19.53 -5.84 -20.17
CA THR A 88 18.14 -5.99 -20.62
C THR A 88 17.24 -6.43 -19.46
N VAL A 89 17.65 -7.45 -18.72
CA VAL A 89 16.90 -7.97 -17.55
C VAL A 89 17.01 -7.02 -16.37
N ALA A 90 18.18 -6.39 -16.17
CA ALA A 90 18.38 -5.40 -15.12
C ALA A 90 17.51 -4.13 -15.27
N LEU A 91 17.10 -3.80 -16.51
CA LEU A 91 16.21 -2.66 -16.79
C LEU A 91 14.71 -2.99 -16.67
N ILE A 92 14.33 -4.27 -16.57
CA ILE A 92 12.91 -4.65 -16.38
C ILE A 92 12.37 -4.07 -15.08
N HIS A 93 13.11 -4.26 -13.97
CA HIS A 93 12.68 -3.76 -12.66
C HIS A 93 12.41 -2.23 -12.66
N PRO A 94 13.35 -1.35 -13.05
CA PRO A 94 13.09 0.09 -13.07
C PRO A 94 11.99 0.49 -14.06
N ALA A 95 11.87 -0.19 -15.22
CA ALA A 95 10.78 0.05 -16.16
C ALA A 95 9.41 -0.26 -15.55
N VAL A 96 9.28 -1.41 -14.88
CA VAL A 96 8.01 -1.76 -14.23
C VAL A 96 7.77 -0.86 -13.01
N MET A 97 8.78 -0.44 -12.28
CA MET A 97 8.60 0.51 -11.17
C MET A 97 8.05 1.86 -11.66
N LEU A 98 8.50 2.35 -12.82
CA LEU A 98 7.91 3.54 -13.45
C LEU A 98 6.45 3.31 -13.88
N PHE A 99 6.16 2.14 -14.46
CA PHE A 99 4.79 1.76 -14.82
C PHE A 99 3.87 1.70 -13.60
N LEU A 100 4.31 1.07 -12.50
CA LEU A 100 3.55 0.98 -11.25
C LEU A 100 3.36 2.34 -10.60
N PHE A 101 4.36 3.21 -10.65
CA PHE A 101 4.25 4.58 -10.14
C PHE A 101 3.21 5.39 -10.95
N GLY A 102 3.31 5.37 -12.28
CA GLY A 102 2.33 6.01 -13.17
C GLY A 102 0.92 5.44 -13.01
N GLY A 103 0.81 4.11 -12.89
CA GLY A 103 -0.45 3.41 -12.60
C GLY A 103 -1.04 3.81 -11.25
N THR A 104 -0.21 4.04 -10.24
CA THR A 104 -0.65 4.51 -8.91
C THR A 104 -1.24 5.91 -8.98
N LEU A 105 -0.61 6.83 -9.72
CA LEU A 105 -1.16 8.17 -9.98
C LEU A 105 -2.50 8.09 -10.72
N TYR A 106 -2.57 7.25 -11.75
CA TYR A 106 -3.80 7.05 -12.52
C TYR A 106 -4.91 6.43 -11.68
N ALA A 107 -4.63 5.42 -10.86
CA ALA A 107 -5.58 4.85 -9.92
C ALA A 107 -6.08 5.90 -8.91
N GLY A 108 -5.19 6.77 -8.42
CA GLY A 108 -5.55 7.91 -7.58
C GLY A 108 -6.53 8.86 -8.27
N PHE A 109 -6.29 9.21 -9.54
CA PHE A 109 -7.21 10.01 -10.36
C PHE A 109 -8.58 9.33 -10.51
N LEU A 110 -8.62 8.03 -10.86
CA LEU A 110 -9.88 7.28 -10.99
C LEU A 110 -10.67 7.26 -9.67
N GLY A 111 -9.97 7.06 -8.54
CA GLY A 111 -10.57 7.07 -7.21
C GLY A 111 -11.14 8.44 -6.84
N TYR A 112 -10.44 9.52 -7.21
CA TYR A 112 -10.90 10.89 -7.04
C TYR A 112 -12.18 11.18 -7.83
N GLN A 113 -12.25 10.79 -9.11
CA GLN A 113 -13.44 10.98 -9.93
C GLN A 113 -14.66 10.24 -9.36
N TRP A 114 -14.46 9.02 -8.86
CA TRP A 114 -15.52 8.28 -8.18
C TRP A 114 -15.95 8.91 -6.85
N LYS A 115 -15.02 9.51 -6.10
CA LYS A 115 -15.34 10.31 -4.91
C LYS A 115 -16.17 11.54 -5.26
N ARG A 116 -15.76 12.29 -6.29
CA ARG A 116 -16.46 13.51 -6.74
C ARG A 116 -17.90 13.25 -7.12
N ALA A 117 -18.17 12.16 -7.87
CA ALA A 117 -19.53 11.77 -8.25
C ALA A 117 -20.46 11.50 -7.04
N ARG A 118 -19.91 11.05 -5.91
CA ARG A 118 -20.64 10.84 -4.65
C ARG A 118 -20.88 12.15 -3.92
N GLU A 119 -19.86 12.99 -3.80
CA GLU A 119 -19.95 14.30 -3.15
C GLU A 119 -20.99 15.19 -3.84
N LEU A 120 -20.97 15.26 -5.18
CA LEU A 120 -22.00 15.95 -5.95
C LEU A 120 -23.40 15.45 -5.63
N GLY A 121 -23.56 14.13 -5.43
CA GLY A 121 -24.85 13.55 -5.06
C GLY A 121 -25.38 14.06 -3.71
N GLU A 122 -24.50 14.21 -2.72
CA GLU A 122 -24.88 14.75 -1.40
C GLU A 122 -25.08 16.27 -1.46
N GLU A 123 -24.23 17.01 -2.18
CA GLU A 123 -24.38 18.45 -2.40
C GLU A 123 -25.73 18.77 -3.05
N ILE A 124 -26.14 18.01 -4.08
CA ILE A 124 -27.44 18.17 -4.75
C ILE A 124 -28.59 17.90 -3.78
N ARG A 125 -28.50 16.86 -2.95
CA ARG A 125 -29.53 16.54 -1.96
C ARG A 125 -29.68 17.65 -0.93
N GLU A 126 -28.59 18.22 -0.46
CA GLU A 126 -28.61 19.30 0.53
C GLU A 126 -29.17 20.59 -0.07
N LEU A 127 -28.77 20.95 -1.30
CA LEU A 127 -29.33 22.09 -2.02
C LEU A 127 -30.85 21.93 -2.24
N LYS A 128 -31.31 20.72 -2.59
CA LYS A 128 -32.74 20.42 -2.73
C LYS A 128 -33.53 20.55 -1.42
N LYS A 129 -32.91 20.32 -0.25
CA LYS A 129 -33.55 20.54 1.05
C LYS A 129 -33.61 22.01 1.46
N SER A 130 -32.58 22.81 1.09
CA SER A 130 -32.53 24.26 1.39
C SER A 130 -33.53 25.09 0.61
N LEU A 131 -34.19 24.47 -0.37
CA LEU A 131 -35.09 25.06 -1.32
C LEU A 131 -36.53 25.05 -0.76
N PRO A 132 -37.27 26.17 -0.74
CA PRO A 132 -38.55 26.31 -0.02
C PRO A 132 -39.64 25.42 -0.62
N ALA A 133 -40.41 24.68 0.19
CA ALA A 133 -41.44 23.73 -0.30
C ALA A 133 -42.28 24.33 -1.44
N ALA A 134 -42.52 23.54 -2.49
CA ALA A 134 -43.30 24.00 -3.64
C ALA A 134 -44.69 24.45 -3.18
N SER A 135 -45.16 25.59 -3.72
CA SER A 135 -46.54 26.06 -3.53
C SER A 135 -47.54 24.97 -3.97
N PRO A 136 -48.81 25.01 -3.52
CA PRO A 136 -49.83 24.01 -3.87
C PRO A 136 -49.98 23.76 -5.39
N ASP A 137 -49.64 24.76 -6.22
CA ASP A 137 -49.67 24.72 -7.68
C ASP A 137 -48.37 24.19 -8.34
N GLY A 138 -47.38 23.73 -7.56
CA GLY A 138 -46.15 23.10 -8.07
C GLY A 138 -45.12 24.05 -8.67
N GLU A 139 -45.42 25.35 -8.79
CA GLU A 139 -44.49 26.35 -9.30
C GLU A 139 -43.67 27.01 -8.18
N ARG A 140 -42.34 26.96 -8.34
CA ARG A 140 -41.37 27.71 -7.52
C ARG A 140 -40.73 28.80 -8.40
N PRO A 141 -40.55 30.04 -7.91
CA PRO A 141 -39.81 31.05 -8.65
C PRO A 141 -38.38 30.57 -8.92
N SER A 142 -37.93 30.71 -10.17
CA SER A 142 -36.58 30.33 -10.61
C SER A 142 -35.54 31.06 -9.76
N SER A 143 -34.84 30.32 -8.91
CA SER A 143 -33.76 30.83 -8.07
C SER A 143 -32.40 30.55 -8.73
N PRO A 144 -31.35 31.34 -8.44
CA PRO A 144 -29.99 31.03 -8.87
C PRO A 144 -29.55 29.61 -8.49
N THR A 145 -30.07 29.08 -7.38
CA THR A 145 -29.81 27.73 -6.87
C THR A 145 -30.28 26.63 -7.82
N ASP A 146 -31.36 26.84 -8.58
CA ASP A 146 -31.86 25.85 -9.55
C ASP A 146 -30.86 25.66 -10.69
N SER A 147 -30.21 26.73 -11.13
CA SER A 147 -29.14 26.67 -12.14
C SER A 147 -27.90 25.91 -11.62
N ILE A 148 -27.54 26.10 -10.34
CA ILE A 148 -26.42 25.41 -9.70
C ILE A 148 -26.72 23.91 -9.55
N ILE A 149 -27.95 23.56 -9.18
CA ILE A 149 -28.39 22.16 -9.10
C ILE A 149 -28.32 21.51 -10.48
N ALA A 150 -28.82 22.18 -11.52
CA ALA A 150 -28.77 21.66 -12.89
C ALA A 150 -27.32 21.43 -13.37
N GLN A 151 -26.40 22.35 -13.07
CA GLN A 151 -24.97 22.21 -13.38
C GLN A 151 -24.34 21.02 -12.64
N LYS A 152 -24.56 20.90 -11.33
CA LYS A 152 -24.03 19.78 -10.52
C LYS A 152 -24.63 18.44 -10.95
N GLU A 153 -25.90 18.41 -11.33
CA GLU A 153 -26.54 17.22 -11.89
C GLU A 153 -25.94 16.81 -13.24
N ALA A 154 -25.63 17.78 -14.11
CA ALA A 154 -24.95 17.52 -15.37
C ALA A 154 -23.52 16.97 -15.14
N GLU A 155 -22.73 17.61 -14.27
CA GLU A 155 -21.38 17.16 -13.89
C GLU A 155 -21.42 15.73 -13.33
N ARG A 156 -22.37 15.43 -12.43
CA ARG A 156 -22.52 14.09 -11.85
C ARG A 156 -22.89 13.06 -12.91
N LYS A 157 -23.81 13.38 -13.82
CA LYS A 157 -24.21 12.49 -14.92
C LYS A 157 -23.02 12.17 -15.82
N GLU A 158 -22.19 13.16 -16.12
CA GLU A 158 -20.99 12.96 -16.92
C GLU A 158 -19.96 12.07 -16.22
N LEU A 159 -19.70 12.31 -14.93
CA LEU A 159 -18.80 11.48 -14.15
C LEU A 159 -19.27 10.02 -14.03
N LEU A 160 -20.59 9.78 -13.98
CA LEU A 160 -21.14 8.43 -13.91
C LEU A 160 -20.95 7.64 -15.22
N LYS A 161 -20.93 8.31 -16.38
CA LYS A 161 -20.62 7.65 -17.68
C LYS A 161 -19.17 7.16 -17.74
N GLY A 162 -18.27 7.76 -16.96
CA GLY A 162 -16.86 7.43 -16.97
C GLY A 162 -16.51 6.07 -16.34
N GLU A 163 -17.46 5.41 -15.65
CA GLU A 163 -17.28 4.09 -14.99
C GLU A 163 -16.05 4.02 -14.08
N TYR A 164 -15.71 5.15 -13.43
CA TYR A 164 -14.46 5.30 -12.68
C TYR A 164 -14.31 4.31 -11.52
N ARG A 165 -15.42 3.83 -10.95
CA ARG A 165 -15.41 2.80 -9.92
C ARG A 165 -14.76 1.51 -10.40
N ASP A 166 -15.20 1.00 -11.55
CA ASP A 166 -14.78 -0.30 -12.07
C ASP A 166 -13.37 -0.22 -12.66
N LYS A 167 -13.05 0.92 -13.29
CA LYS A 167 -11.67 1.22 -13.71
C LYS A 167 -10.71 1.29 -12.52
N HIS A 168 -11.10 1.96 -11.43
CA HIS A 168 -10.28 2.03 -10.22
C HIS A 168 -10.09 0.64 -9.60
N TRP A 169 -11.13 -0.19 -9.59
CA TRP A 169 -11.04 -1.58 -9.13
C TRP A 169 -10.04 -2.40 -9.93
N TRP A 170 -10.12 -2.34 -11.26
CA TRP A 170 -9.23 -3.07 -12.15
C TRP A 170 -7.78 -2.62 -12.00
N TRP A 171 -7.53 -1.31 -12.01
CA TRP A 171 -6.19 -0.74 -11.82
C TRP A 171 -5.63 -1.03 -10.42
N GLY A 172 -6.46 -0.94 -9.37
CA GLY A 172 -6.06 -1.31 -8.02
C GLY A 172 -5.67 -2.80 -7.92
N SER A 173 -6.41 -3.68 -8.59
CA SER A 173 -6.10 -5.12 -8.64
C SER A 173 -4.81 -5.41 -9.40
N LEU A 174 -4.60 -4.73 -10.54
CA LEU A 174 -3.37 -4.84 -11.32
C LEU A 174 -2.15 -4.36 -10.52
N LEU A 175 -2.22 -3.17 -9.91
CA LEU A 175 -1.16 -2.62 -9.07
C LEU A 175 -0.82 -3.55 -7.91
N LEU A 176 -1.84 -4.08 -7.23
CA LEU A 176 -1.64 -4.99 -6.11
C LEU A 176 -0.92 -6.28 -6.56
N SER A 177 -1.41 -6.93 -7.63
CA SER A 177 -0.83 -8.18 -8.11
C SER A 177 0.60 -7.99 -8.64
N SER A 178 0.79 -7.01 -9.52
CA SER A 178 2.09 -6.73 -10.14
C SER A 178 3.10 -6.21 -9.12
N GLY A 179 2.65 -5.36 -8.19
CA GLY A 179 3.49 -4.80 -7.14
C GLY A 179 3.99 -5.84 -6.14
N ILE A 180 3.12 -6.76 -5.69
CA ILE A 180 3.53 -7.89 -4.84
C ILE A 180 4.49 -8.81 -5.60
N GLY A 181 4.19 -9.13 -6.86
CA GLY A 181 5.03 -9.99 -7.69
C GLY A 181 6.47 -9.48 -7.80
N ILE A 182 6.64 -8.17 -8.06
CA ILE A 182 7.97 -7.56 -8.15
C ILE A 182 8.69 -7.47 -6.81
N ALA A 183 7.98 -7.21 -5.71
CA ALA A 183 8.60 -7.21 -4.39
C ALA A 183 9.20 -8.59 -4.05
N ILE A 184 8.50 -9.67 -4.42
CA ILE A 184 8.98 -11.05 -4.26
C ILE A 184 10.16 -11.32 -5.22
N GLU A 185 10.00 -11.00 -6.51
CA GLU A 185 11.04 -11.20 -7.53
C GLU A 185 12.35 -10.51 -7.14
N GLY A 186 12.31 -9.25 -6.71
CA GLY A 186 13.50 -8.51 -6.30
C GLY A 186 14.24 -9.15 -5.12
N CYS A 187 13.51 -9.70 -4.16
CA CYS A 187 14.10 -10.43 -3.02
C CYS A 187 14.74 -11.75 -3.45
N VAL A 188 14.01 -12.54 -4.26
CA VAL A 188 14.48 -13.84 -4.76
C VAL A 188 15.70 -13.66 -5.66
N ASN A 189 15.65 -12.74 -6.62
CA ASN A 189 16.75 -12.44 -7.54
C ASN A 189 18.02 -12.04 -6.78
N THR A 190 17.89 -11.13 -5.80
CA THR A 190 19.03 -10.70 -4.97
C THR A 190 19.64 -11.87 -4.20
N TYR A 191 18.80 -12.72 -3.61
CA TYR A 191 19.26 -13.88 -2.85
C TYR A 191 19.95 -14.92 -3.75
N MET A 192 19.38 -15.21 -4.93
CA MET A 192 19.96 -16.18 -5.88
C MET A 192 21.30 -15.73 -6.45
N ARG A 193 21.51 -14.41 -6.62
CA ARG A 193 22.77 -13.86 -7.13
C ARG A 193 23.85 -13.75 -6.07
N THR A 194 23.49 -13.45 -4.82
CA THR A 194 24.47 -13.02 -3.80
C THR A 194 24.50 -13.89 -2.55
N GLY A 195 23.61 -14.88 -2.43
CA GLY A 195 23.47 -15.76 -1.28
C GLY A 195 22.91 -15.09 -0.02
N ARG A 196 22.53 -13.81 -0.10
CA ARG A 196 21.99 -13.02 1.03
C ARG A 196 21.09 -11.88 0.54
N LEU A 197 20.34 -11.28 1.45
CA LEU A 197 19.65 -10.00 1.20
C LEU A 197 20.48 -8.85 1.75
N PHE A 198 20.43 -7.71 1.06
CA PHE A 198 21.04 -6.46 1.50
C PHE A 198 19.95 -5.53 2.03
N PRO A 199 19.64 -5.59 3.34
CA PRO A 199 18.65 -4.71 3.93
C PRO A 199 19.12 -3.25 3.90
N GLY A 200 18.48 -2.45 3.04
CA GLY A 200 18.73 -1.02 2.89
C GLY A 200 17.44 -0.23 2.73
N PRO A 201 17.51 1.11 2.66
CA PRO A 201 16.33 1.98 2.60
C PRO A 201 15.33 1.61 1.50
N HIS A 202 15.82 1.24 0.31
CA HIS A 202 14.97 0.83 -0.81
C HIS A 202 14.18 -0.45 -0.50
N LEU A 203 14.83 -1.48 0.05
CA LEU A 203 14.18 -2.74 0.41
C LEU A 203 13.15 -2.56 1.53
N TYR A 204 13.50 -1.81 2.58
CA TYR A 204 12.58 -1.56 3.69
C TYR A 204 11.37 -0.72 3.26
N ALA A 205 11.59 0.31 2.45
CA ALA A 205 10.50 1.12 1.95
C ALA A 205 9.64 0.31 0.96
N GLY A 206 10.22 -0.56 0.13
CA GLY A 206 9.47 -1.48 -0.74
C GLY A 206 8.57 -2.45 0.06
N ALA A 207 9.09 -3.03 1.14
CA ALA A 207 8.30 -3.87 2.04
C ALA A 207 7.14 -3.10 2.69
N ALA A 208 7.38 -1.85 3.11
CA ALA A 208 6.34 -0.99 3.67
C ALA A 208 5.25 -0.64 2.63
N ILE A 209 5.61 -0.36 1.38
CA ILE A 209 4.68 -0.13 0.26
C ILE A 209 3.73 -1.33 0.08
N VAL A 210 4.27 -2.55 0.08
CA VAL A 210 3.46 -3.78 -0.03
C VAL A 210 2.49 -3.91 1.15
N GLY A 211 2.96 -3.65 2.37
CA GLY A 211 2.11 -3.63 3.56
C GLY A 211 0.98 -2.61 3.48
N LEU A 212 1.27 -1.39 3.01
CA LEU A 212 0.28 -0.33 2.81
C LEU A 212 -0.76 -0.71 1.75
N TRP A 213 -0.35 -1.31 0.62
CA TRP A 213 -1.29 -1.82 -0.39
C TRP A 213 -2.19 -2.91 0.18
N ALA A 214 -1.65 -3.86 0.93
CA ALA A 214 -2.44 -4.92 1.56
C ALA A 214 -3.46 -4.35 2.57
N ALA A 215 -3.02 -3.43 3.44
CA ALA A 215 -3.90 -2.77 4.39
C ALA A 215 -5.00 -1.95 3.69
N ALA A 216 -4.66 -1.22 2.63
CA ALA A 216 -5.65 -0.47 1.86
C ALA A 216 -6.67 -1.38 1.17
N ALA A 217 -6.23 -2.48 0.57
CA ALA A 217 -7.10 -3.47 -0.06
C ALA A 217 -8.04 -4.14 0.95
N ALA A 218 -7.57 -4.41 2.17
CA ALA A 218 -8.39 -5.00 3.24
C ALA A 218 -9.57 -4.12 3.70
N LEU A 219 -9.53 -2.80 3.44
CA LEU A 219 -10.62 -1.88 3.78
C LEU A 219 -11.80 -1.95 2.80
N VAL A 220 -11.62 -2.54 1.61
CA VAL A 220 -12.63 -2.59 0.55
C VAL A 220 -14.00 -3.09 1.03
N PRO A 221 -14.13 -4.21 1.77
CA PRO A 221 -15.44 -4.71 2.17
C PRO A 221 -16.21 -3.72 3.06
N ALA A 222 -15.52 -2.95 3.91
CA ALA A 222 -16.13 -1.90 4.72
C ALA A 222 -16.54 -0.69 3.86
N MET A 223 -15.68 -0.28 2.92
CA MET A 223 -15.99 0.83 1.99
C MET A 223 -17.21 0.55 1.10
N GLN A 224 -17.36 -0.70 0.65
CA GLN A 224 -18.51 -1.17 -0.14
C GLN A 224 -19.81 -1.08 0.66
N LYS A 225 -19.74 -1.26 1.98
CA LYS A 225 -20.89 -1.10 2.91
C LYS A 225 -21.21 0.36 3.25
N GLY A 226 -20.45 1.32 2.72
CA GLY A 226 -20.71 2.74 2.94
C GLY A 226 -19.87 3.40 4.05
N ASP A 227 -18.97 2.66 4.70
CA ASP A 227 -18.15 3.20 5.79
C ASP A 227 -17.20 4.31 5.29
N GLN A 228 -17.38 5.52 5.82
CA GLN A 228 -16.57 6.69 5.45
C GLN A 228 -15.20 6.70 6.12
N ASN A 229 -15.07 6.12 7.33
CA ASN A 229 -13.78 6.01 8.00
C ASN A 229 -12.88 5.06 7.22
N ALA A 230 -13.42 3.93 6.75
CA ALA A 230 -12.70 3.00 5.89
C ALA A 230 -12.25 3.66 4.57
N ARG A 231 -13.10 4.50 3.95
CA ARG A 231 -12.76 5.24 2.72
C ARG A 231 -11.64 6.25 2.96
N ASN A 232 -11.72 7.03 4.03
CA ASN A 232 -10.69 8.01 4.38
C ASN A 232 -9.37 7.32 4.74
N ALA A 233 -9.42 6.21 5.48
CA ALA A 233 -8.24 5.40 5.78
C ALA A 233 -7.62 4.82 4.51
N HIS A 234 -8.41 4.30 3.57
CA HIS A 234 -7.91 3.80 2.29
C HIS A 234 -7.20 4.91 1.50
N ILE A 235 -7.78 6.12 1.44
CA ILE A 235 -7.15 7.26 0.77
C ILE A 235 -5.85 7.66 1.48
N ALA A 236 -5.85 7.75 2.81
CA ALA A 236 -4.67 8.12 3.59
C ALA A 236 -3.52 7.12 3.42
N LEU A 237 -3.82 5.82 3.48
CA LEU A 237 -2.83 4.76 3.27
C LEU A 237 -2.23 4.85 1.86
N ASN A 238 -3.04 5.08 0.82
CA ASN A 238 -2.54 5.20 -0.55
C ASN A 238 -1.80 6.53 -0.80
N ALA A 239 -2.16 7.61 -0.12
CA ALA A 239 -1.41 8.87 -0.18
C ALA A 239 -0.02 8.71 0.46
N ALA A 240 0.05 8.05 1.63
CA ALA A 240 1.33 7.69 2.25
C ALA A 240 2.14 6.75 1.35
N ASN A 241 1.47 5.78 0.71
CA ASN A 241 2.11 4.86 -0.22
C ASN A 241 2.72 5.61 -1.42
N LEU A 242 1.95 6.50 -2.06
CA LEU A 242 2.43 7.34 -3.16
C LEU A 242 3.62 8.21 -2.75
N ALA A 243 3.57 8.82 -1.56
CA ALA A 243 4.68 9.62 -1.04
C ALA A 243 5.95 8.77 -0.83
N LEU A 244 5.80 7.58 -0.26
CA LEU A 244 6.91 6.65 -0.05
C LEU A 244 7.48 6.12 -1.38
N PHE A 245 6.62 5.87 -2.36
CA PHE A 245 7.01 5.46 -3.70
C PHE A 245 7.78 6.60 -4.41
N ALA A 246 7.27 7.84 -4.35
CA ALA A 246 7.95 9.00 -4.89
C ALA A 246 9.32 9.25 -4.24
N TRP A 247 9.42 9.05 -2.91
CA TRP A 247 10.68 9.15 -2.17
C TRP A 247 11.74 8.15 -2.65
N GLN A 248 11.35 6.97 -3.16
CA GLN A 248 12.29 5.98 -3.66
C GLN A 248 12.86 6.34 -5.04
N LEU A 249 12.22 7.22 -5.81
CA LEU A 249 12.60 7.51 -7.20
C LEU A 249 14.07 7.95 -7.35
N PRO A 250 14.63 8.87 -6.53
CA PRO A 250 16.03 9.26 -6.64
C PRO A 250 16.98 8.06 -6.50
N THR A 251 16.74 7.21 -5.49
CA THR A 251 17.56 6.00 -5.28
C THR A 251 17.44 5.01 -6.43
N GLY A 252 16.26 4.94 -7.07
CA GLY A 252 16.04 4.12 -8.27
C GLY A 252 16.84 4.64 -9.46
N PHE A 253 16.87 5.95 -9.69
CA PHE A 253 17.65 6.55 -10.78
C PHE A 253 19.16 6.37 -10.57
N ASP A 254 19.66 6.48 -9.34
CA ASP A 254 21.06 6.18 -9.02
C ASP A 254 21.43 4.73 -9.35
N ILE A 255 20.52 3.78 -9.07
CA ILE A 255 20.70 2.36 -9.40
C ILE A 255 20.72 2.16 -10.92
N VAL A 256 19.81 2.80 -11.67
CA VAL A 256 19.82 2.74 -13.14
C VAL A 256 21.16 3.25 -13.69
N GLY A 257 21.68 4.36 -13.16
CA GLY A 257 23.01 4.87 -13.53
C GLY A 257 24.11 3.84 -13.32
N LYS A 258 24.11 3.13 -12.18
CA LYS A 258 25.05 2.04 -11.89
C LYS A 258 24.86 0.84 -12.83
N VAL A 259 23.63 0.50 -13.22
CA VAL A 259 23.36 -0.55 -14.21
C VAL A 259 24.03 -0.21 -15.55
N PHE A 260 23.92 1.03 -16.02
CA PHE A 260 24.62 1.46 -17.25
C PHE A 260 26.15 1.42 -17.12
N GLN A 261 26.70 1.69 -15.93
CA GLN A 261 28.14 1.66 -15.67
C GLN A 261 28.72 0.23 -15.57
N PHE A 262 28.01 -0.70 -14.94
CA PHE A 262 28.56 -2.00 -14.53
C PHE A 262 28.00 -3.21 -15.28
N THR A 263 26.92 -3.06 -16.03
CA THR A 263 26.39 -4.15 -16.86
C THR A 263 26.69 -3.87 -18.32
N SER A 264 27.10 -4.90 -19.04
CA SER A 264 27.03 -4.92 -20.50
C SER A 264 25.60 -5.32 -20.91
N TRP A 265 25.22 -5.00 -22.14
CA TRP A 265 24.09 -5.68 -22.74
C TRP A 265 24.37 -7.20 -22.75
N PRO A 266 23.45 -8.03 -22.26
CA PRO A 266 23.27 -9.39 -22.72
C PRO A 266 22.49 -9.33 -24.04
#